data_AF-A0A843BNJ9-F1
#
_entry.id   AF-A0A843BNJ9-F1
#
_cell.length_a   1.000
_cell.length_b   1.000
_cell.length_c   1.000
_cell.angle_alpha   90.00
_cell.angle_beta   90.00
_cell.angle_gamma   90.00
#
_symmetry.space_group_name_H-M   'P 1'
#
loop_
_entity.id
_entity.type
_entity.pdbx_description
1 polymer ?
#
loop_
_entity_poly.entity_id
_entity_poly.type
_entity_poly.pdbx_seq_one_letter_code
_entity_poly.pdbx_strand_id
1 'polypeptide(L)'
;MINVNINAGNIDPKEGEEWANEIVNVYADMEITDVQATGNSISFKAGLSGMDDTTPDDIKQKIDEYLTMNEAFSAQNISCS
;
A
#
# COMPACT_ATOMS: atom_id res chain seq x y z
N MET A 1 1.32 -11.34 -7.00
CA MET A 1 1.19 -10.10 -6.22
C MET A 1 1.72 -10.34 -4.82
N ILE A 2 2.41 -9.34 -4.30
CA ILE A 2 3.03 -9.31 -2.97
C ILE A 2 2.01 -8.79 -1.97
N ASN A 3 1.96 -9.40 -0.78
CA ASN A 3 1.12 -8.92 0.30
C ASN A 3 1.80 -7.74 0.98
N VAL A 4 1.06 -6.66 1.14
CA VAL A 4 1.49 -5.46 1.85
C VAL A 4 0.69 -5.37 3.13
N ASN A 5 1.38 -5.22 4.26
CA ASN A 5 0.76 -4.93 5.55
C ASN A 5 1.41 -3.70 6.17
N ILE A 6 0.57 -2.73 6.52
CA ILE A 6 0.97 -1.45 7.10
C ILE A 6 0.33 -1.33 8.48
N ASN A 7 1.16 -1.14 9.51
CA ASN A 7 0.69 -0.66 10.79
C ASN A 7 0.58 0.87 10.71
N ALA A 8 -0.64 1.39 10.63
CA ALA A 8 -0.97 2.80 10.46
C ALA A 8 -1.09 3.54 11.81
N GLY A 9 -0.99 2.83 12.94
CA GLY A 9 -1.15 3.39 14.29
C GLY A 9 -2.62 3.71 14.61
N ASN A 10 -3.18 4.74 13.97
CA ASN A 10 -4.59 5.10 14.05
C ASN A 10 -5.05 5.64 12.69
N ILE A 11 -6.08 5.03 12.12
CA ILE A 11 -6.67 5.46 10.85
C ILE A 11 -8.17 5.10 10.84
N ASP A 12 -8.99 5.94 10.21
CA ASP A 12 -10.36 5.54 9.90
C ASP A 12 -10.34 4.42 8.84
N PRO A 13 -11.05 3.30 9.02
CA PRO A 13 -11.03 2.21 8.04
C PRO A 13 -11.42 2.64 6.62
N LYS A 14 -12.38 3.57 6.48
CA LYS A 14 -12.80 4.06 5.16
C LYS A 14 -11.71 4.90 4.50
N GLU A 15 -11.07 5.77 5.28
CA GLU A 15 -9.91 6.55 4.80
C GLU A 15 -8.74 5.64 4.42
N GLY A 16 -8.49 4.56 5.16
CA GLY A 16 -7.44 3.57 4.85
C GLY A 16 -7.71 2.79 3.56
N GLU A 17 -8.96 2.39 3.34
CA GLU A 17 -9.37 1.75 2.08
C GLU A 17 -9.25 2.72 0.89
N GLU A 18 -9.70 3.97 1.05
CA GLU A 18 -9.58 4.99 0.01
C GLU A 18 -8.11 5.28 -0.30
N TRP A 19 -7.26 5.48 0.70
CA TRP A 19 -5.83 5.73 0.53
C TRP A 19 -5.13 4.63 -0.26
N ALA A 20 -5.44 3.35 0.02
CA ALA A 20 -4.84 2.22 -0.68
C ALA A 20 -5.32 2.11 -2.13
N ASN A 21 -6.59 2.41 -2.40
CA ASN A 21 -7.14 2.41 -3.75
C ASN A 21 -6.62 3.58 -4.60
N GLU A 22 -6.24 4.70 -3.99
CA GLU A 22 -5.68 5.85 -4.71
C GLU A 22 -4.25 5.63 -5.22
N ILE A 23 -3.54 4.59 -4.74
CA ILE A 23 -2.17 4.27 -5.18
C ILE A 23 -2.09 4.09 -6.71
N VAL A 24 -3.08 3.42 -7.32
CA VAL A 24 -3.09 3.15 -8.77
C VAL A 24 -3.32 4.41 -9.62
N ASN A 25 -3.82 5.49 -9.02
CA ASN A 25 -3.95 6.78 -9.69
C ASN A 25 -2.62 7.54 -9.73
N VAL A 26 -1.67 7.19 -8.86
CA VAL A 26 -0.31 7.76 -8.83
C VAL A 26 0.65 6.93 -9.69
N TYR A 27 0.55 5.61 -9.62
CA TYR A 27 1.42 4.69 -10.35
C TYR A 27 0.62 3.87 -11.37
N ALA A 28 0.73 4.26 -12.65
CA ALA A 28 0.01 3.63 -13.76
C ALA A 28 0.38 2.16 -13.99
N ASP A 29 1.58 1.75 -13.57
CA ASP A 29 2.06 0.38 -13.63
C ASP A 29 1.60 -0.47 -12.44
N MET A 30 1.06 0.14 -11.38
CA MET A 30 0.74 -0.55 -10.14
C MET A 30 -0.67 -1.14 -10.15
N GLU A 31 -0.79 -2.36 -9.65
CA GLU A 31 -2.05 -3.06 -9.46
C GLU A 31 -2.28 -3.31 -7.97
N ILE A 32 -3.45 -2.92 -7.44
CA ILE A 32 -3.85 -3.11 -6.05
C ILE A 32 -5.13 -3.95 -5.99
N THR A 33 -5.16 -4.97 -5.13
CA THR A 33 -6.33 -5.83 -4.89
C THR A 33 -6.45 -6.24 -3.42
N ASP A 34 -7.58 -6.84 -3.06
CA ASP A 34 -7.83 -7.39 -1.70
C ASP A 34 -7.59 -6.37 -0.57
N VAL A 35 -7.97 -5.11 -0.79
CA VAL A 35 -7.82 -4.03 0.20
C VAL A 35 -8.71 -4.29 1.42
N GLN A 36 -8.11 -4.19 2.60
CA GLN A 36 -8.79 -4.20 3.89
C GLN A 36 -8.13 -3.18 4.80
N ALA A 37 -8.93 -2.43 5.55
CA ALA A 37 -8.44 -1.55 6.59
C ALA A 37 -9.17 -1.81 7.92
N THR A 38 -8.45 -1.56 9.00
CA THR A 38 -8.96 -1.55 10.37
C THR A 38 -8.56 -0.25 11.04
N GLY A 39 -8.96 -0.03 12.30
CA GLY A 39 -8.62 1.19 13.03
C GLY A 39 -7.11 1.44 13.21
N ASN A 40 -6.24 0.46 12.94
CA ASN A 40 -4.79 0.58 13.11
C ASN A 40 -3.96 -0.05 11.98
N SER A 41 -4.59 -0.66 10.98
CA SER A 41 -3.85 -1.39 9.93
C SER A 41 -4.48 -1.24 8.57
N ILE A 42 -3.64 -1.30 7.54
CA ILE A 42 -4.05 -1.41 6.14
C ILE A 42 -3.34 -2.64 5.55
N SER A 43 -4.07 -3.49 4.84
CA SER A 43 -3.51 -4.64 4.13
C SER A 43 -4.09 -4.73 2.72
N PHE A 44 -3.26 -5.09 1.75
CA PHE A 44 -3.66 -5.29 0.37
C PHE A 44 -2.63 -6.14 -0.36
N LYS A 45 -2.95 -6.55 -1.59
CA LYS A 45 -2.00 -7.17 -2.51
C LYS A 45 -1.58 -6.16 -3.57
N ALA A 46 -0.28 -6.11 -3.86
CA ALA A 46 0.30 -5.21 -4.85
C ALA A 46 1.11 -5.96 -5.91
N GLY A 47 1.14 -5.43 -7.12
CA GLY A 47 1.99 -5.90 -8.22
C GLY A 47 2.32 -4.78 -9.18
N LEU A 48 3.27 -5.02 -10.08
CA LEU A 48 3.61 -4.14 -11.19
C LEU A 48 3.26 -4.85 -12.51
N SER A 49 2.35 -4.26 -13.27
CA SER A 49 1.91 -4.75 -14.56
C SER A 49 3.09 -4.81 -15.56
N GLY A 50 3.24 -5.96 -16.22
CA GLY A 50 4.33 -6.18 -17.18
C GLY A 50 5.71 -6.43 -16.56
N MET A 51 5.82 -6.62 -15.24
CA MET A 51 7.05 -7.00 -14.54
C MET A 51 6.91 -8.36 -13.84
N ASP A 52 7.40 -9.42 -14.49
CA ASP A 52 7.32 -10.80 -14.00
C ASP A 52 8.24 -11.08 -12.79
N ASP A 53 9.27 -10.25 -12.58
CA ASP A 53 10.28 -10.39 -11.53
C ASP A 53 10.10 -9.40 -10.37
N THR A 54 8.91 -8.80 -10.24
CA THR A 54 8.57 -7.87 -9.14
C THR A 54 8.90 -8.49 -7.78
N THR A 55 9.74 -7.81 -6.99
CA THR A 55 10.15 -8.24 -5.65
C THR A 55 9.43 -7.47 -4.55
N PRO A 56 9.42 -7.98 -3.30
CA PRO A 56 8.89 -7.23 -2.16
C PRO A 56 9.53 -5.86 -1.95
N ASP A 57 10.82 -5.72 -2.26
CA ASP A 57 11.55 -4.46 -2.10
C ASP A 57 11.09 -3.41 -3.13
N ASP A 58 10.78 -3.82 -4.36
CA ASP A 58 10.25 -2.93 -5.40
C ASP A 58 8.90 -2.34 -4.97
N ILE A 59 8.01 -3.19 -4.45
CA ILE A 59 6.71 -2.75 -3.93
C ILE A 59 6.91 -1.85 -2.71
N LYS A 60 7.78 -2.25 -1.77
CA LYS A 60 8.04 -1.47 -0.57
C LYS A 60 8.53 -0.07 -0.92
N GLN A 61 9.42 0.07 -1.90
CA GLN A 61 9.91 1.37 -2.35
C GLN A 61 8.76 2.27 -2.84
N LYS A 62 7.88 1.76 -3.70
CA LYS A 62 6.71 2.51 -4.21
C LYS A 62 5.76 2.94 -3.09
N ILE A 63 5.51 2.07 -2.12
CA ILE A 63 4.65 2.38 -0.96
C ILE A 63 5.28 3.43 -0.06
N ASP A 64 6.59 3.31 0.23
CA ASP A 64 7.32 4.29 1.03
C ASP A 64 7.32 5.67 0.33
N GLU A 65 7.56 5.72 -0.98
CA GLU A 65 7.46 6.96 -1.77
C GLU A 65 6.05 7.58 -1.71
N TYR A 66 5.00 6.79 -1.97
CA TYR A 66 3.63 7.27 -1.93
C TYR A 66 3.23 7.82 -0.56
N LEU A 67 3.66 7.16 0.51
CA LEU A 67 3.39 7.60 1.88
C LEU A 67 3.97 8.98 2.16
N THR A 68 5.14 9.30 1.61
CA THR A 68 5.74 10.65 1.75
C THR A 68 5.00 11.74 0.96
N MET A 69 4.23 11.35 -0.06
CA MET A 69 3.44 12.28 -0.88
C MET A 69 2.02 12.47 -0.34
N ASN A 70 1.48 11.46 0.37
CA ASN A 70 0.10 11.42 0.85
C ASN A 70 0.07 11.01 2.33
N GLU A 71 0.33 11.99 3.20
CA GLU A 71 0.35 11.84 4.66
C GLU A 71 -1.07 11.70 5.25
N ALA A 72 -1.75 10.60 4.93
CA ALA A 72 -3.05 10.28 5.54
C ALA A 72 -2.90 9.75 6.98
N PHE A 73 -1.77 9.12 7.29
CA PHE A 73 -1.47 8.52 8.60
C PHE A 73 0.05 8.39 8.81
N SER A 74 0.46 8.10 10.05
CA SER A 74 1.86 7.84 10.38
C SER A 74 2.14 6.33 10.41
N ALA A 75 2.75 5.80 9.35
CA ALA A 75 3.12 4.39 9.32
C ALA A 75 4.18 4.07 10.40
N GLN A 76 3.88 3.10 11.26
CA GLN A 76 4.80 2.59 12.28
C GLN A 76 5.64 1.43 11.75
N ASN A 77 5.07 0.63 10.84
CA ASN A 77 5.75 -0.48 10.19
C ASN A 77 5.09 -0.80 8.84
N ILE A 78 5.91 -1.17 7.86
CA ILE A 78 5.48 -1.65 6.54
C ILE A 78 6.21 -2.96 6.27
N SER A 79 5.48 -4.00 5.91
CA SER A 79 6.01 -5.30 5.51
C SER A 79 5.45 -5.72 4.14
N CYS A 80 6.31 -6.33 3.33
CA CYS A 80 5.99 -6.82 2.00
C CYS A 80 6.47 -8.28 1.89
N SER A 81 5.58 -9.22 1.57
CA SER A 81 5.89 -10.67 1.49
C SER A 81 5.02 -11.49 0.56
#